data_AF-A0A845Y8E4-F1
#
_entry.id   AF-A0A845Y8E4-F1
#
_cell.length_a   1.000
_cell.length_b   1.000
_cell.length_c   1.000
_cell.angle_alpha   90.00
_cell.angle_beta   90.00
_cell.angle_gamma   90.00
#
_symmetry.space_group_name_H-M   'P 1'
#
loop_
_entity.id
_entity.type
_entity.pdbx_description
1 polymer ?
#
loop_
_entity_poly.entity_id
_entity_poly.type
_entity_poly.pdbx_seq_one_letter_code
_entity_poly.pdbx_strand_id
1 'polypeptide(L)'
;MATAEQLLEKWSSLTLEQQQAVFRFIELLETNVIRATDPAFHPATTPLGKKLQEIRAQIIASGTPLLTIEDVEREVAERRGGYRGD
;
A
#
# COMPACT_ATOMS: atom_id res chain seq x y z
N MET A 1 -17.72 22.71 -4.07
CA MET A 1 -17.42 21.66 -3.09
C MET A 1 -18.73 21.31 -2.38
N ALA A 2 -18.93 20.06 -1.96
CA ALA A 2 -20.07 19.73 -1.10
C ALA A 2 -19.91 20.46 0.24
N THR A 3 -21.01 20.97 0.81
CA THR A 3 -20.96 21.60 2.14
C THR A 3 -20.88 20.53 3.22
N ALA A 4 -20.48 20.93 4.44
CA ALA A 4 -20.47 20.03 5.58
C ALA A 4 -21.86 19.46 5.87
N GLU A 5 -22.93 20.26 5.72
CA GLU A 5 -24.30 19.78 5.95
C GLU A 5 -24.71 18.69 4.95
N GLN A 6 -24.37 18.85 3.67
CA GLN A 6 -24.69 17.87 2.62
C GLN A 6 -24.00 16.52 2.84
N LEU A 7 -22.79 16.53 3.41
CA LEU A 7 -22.06 15.30 3.74
C LEU A 7 -22.67 14.58 4.93
N LEU A 8 -23.07 15.32 5.97
CA LEU A 8 -23.73 14.78 7.15
C LEU A 8 -25.10 14.19 6.81
N GLU A 9 -25.88 14.88 5.98
CA GLU A 9 -27.17 14.39 5.48
C GLU A 9 -26.99 13.06 4.74
N LYS A 10 -26.06 13.01 3.78
CA LYS A 10 -25.76 11.77 3.05
C LYS A 10 -25.30 10.65 3.98
N TRP A 11 -24.37 10.92 4.90
CA TRP A 11 -23.89 9.93 5.87
C TRP A 11 -25.02 9.33 6.72
N SER A 12 -25.93 10.19 7.20
CA SER A 12 -27.05 9.77 8.05
C SER A 12 -28.07 8.89 7.32
N SER A 13 -28.14 9.00 5.99
CA SER A 13 -29.03 8.17 5.14
C SER A 13 -28.46 6.79 4.80
N LEU A 14 -27.19 6.53 5.11
CA LEU A 14 -26.51 5.26 4.79
C LEU A 14 -26.85 4.17 5.81
N THR A 15 -26.85 2.92 5.34
CA THR A 15 -26.89 1.75 6.24
C THR A 15 -25.59 1.59 7.01
N LEU A 16 -25.60 0.81 8.09
CA LEU A 16 -24.39 0.52 8.88
C LEU A 16 -23.26 -0.08 8.02
N GLU A 17 -23.60 -0.98 7.09
CA GLU A 17 -22.62 -1.58 6.17
C GLU A 17 -21.99 -0.55 5.23
N GLN A 18 -22.81 0.37 4.72
CA GLN A 18 -22.36 1.47 3.86
C GLN A 18 -21.48 2.47 4.63
N GLN A 19 -21.84 2.80 5.87
CA GLN A 19 -21.01 3.63 6.75
C GLN A 19 -19.65 2.97 7.01
N GLN A 20 -19.62 1.67 7.30
CA GLN A 20 -18.37 0.92 7.43
C GLN A 20 -17.53 0.93 6.15
N ALA A 21 -18.16 0.84 4.97
CA ALA A 21 -17.45 0.94 3.70
C ALA A 21 -16.79 2.32 3.51
N VAL A 22 -17.47 3.39 3.91
CA VAL A 22 -16.91 4.74 3.87
C VAL A 22 -15.75 4.89 4.86
N PHE A 23 -15.84 4.33 6.07
CA PHE A 23 -14.70 4.31 7.01
C PHE A 23 -13.47 3.62 6.41
N ARG A 24 -13.63 2.42 5.84
CA ARG A 24 -12.53 1.72 5.15
C ARG A 24 -11.92 2.55 4.01
N PHE A 25 -12.75 3.31 3.30
CA PHE A 25 -12.29 4.20 2.24
C PHE A 25 -11.47 5.37 2.80
N ILE A 26 -11.88 5.98 3.92
CA ILE A 26 -11.12 7.04 4.58
C ILE A 26 -9.76 6.52 5.07
N GLU A 27 -9.72 5.36 5.72
CA GLU A 27 -8.46 4.72 6.16
C GLU A 27 -7.50 4.47 4.97
N LEU A 28 -8.05 4.05 3.82
CA LEU A 28 -7.29 3.88 2.59
C LEU A 28 -6.73 5.22 2.08
N LEU A 29 -7.53 6.29 2.11
CA LEU A 29 -7.08 7.62 1.72
C LEU A 29 -5.95 8.11 2.62
N GLU A 30 -6.09 7.98 3.94
CA GLU A 30 -5.05 8.35 4.91
C GLU A 30 -3.76 7.57 4.67
N THR A 31 -3.86 6.26 4.46
CA THR A 31 -2.71 5.41 4.12
C THR A 31 -2.02 5.87 2.84
N ASN A 32 -2.79 6.25 1.82
CA ASN A 32 -2.24 6.72 0.55
C ASN A 32 -1.62 8.12 0.67
N VAL A 33 -2.18 9.00 1.50
CA VAL A 33 -1.59 10.30 1.81
C VAL A 33 -0.25 10.12 2.53
N ILE A 34 -0.21 9.26 3.55
CA ILE A 34 1.03 8.94 4.29
C ILE A 34 2.09 8.39 3.33
N ARG A 35 1.72 7.47 2.44
CA ARG A 35 2.62 6.98 1.39
C ARG A 35 3.08 8.10 0.45
N ALA A 36 2.19 8.97 0.00
CA ALA A 36 2.55 10.08 -0.90
C ALA A 36 3.45 11.13 -0.25
N THR A 37 3.41 11.27 1.08
CA THR A 37 4.30 12.16 1.85
C THR A 37 5.65 11.54 2.20
N ASP A 38 5.82 10.24 2.02
CA ASP A 38 7.10 9.56 2.21
C ASP A 38 8.05 9.97 1.06
N PRO A 39 9.18 10.64 1.34
CA PRO A 39 10.13 11.04 0.31
C PRO A 39 10.76 9.84 -0.43
N ALA A 40 10.68 8.63 0.13
CA ALA A 40 11.10 7.39 -0.53
C ALA A 40 10.01 6.76 -1.42
N PHE A 41 8.76 7.26 -1.36
CA PHE A 41 7.68 6.77 -2.20
C PHE A 41 7.72 7.41 -3.58
N HIS A 42 8.11 6.61 -4.57
CA HIS A 42 7.99 6.97 -5.98
C HIS A 42 6.86 6.16 -6.62
N PRO A 43 5.79 6.81 -7.11
CA PRO A 43 4.73 6.09 -7.82
C PRO A 43 5.30 5.42 -9.08
N ALA A 44 4.86 4.21 -9.36
CA ALA A 44 5.31 3.49 -10.54
C ALA A 44 4.77 4.13 -11.83
N THR A 45 5.63 4.86 -12.54
CA THR A 45 5.26 5.54 -13.80
C THR A 45 5.44 4.66 -15.03
N THR A 46 6.35 3.68 -14.97
CA THR A 46 6.64 2.79 -16.11
C THR A 46 5.69 1.58 -16.14
N PRO A 47 5.41 0.99 -17.32
CA PRO A 47 4.61 -0.23 -17.42
C PRO A 47 5.16 -1.38 -16.56
N LEU A 48 6.49 -1.52 -16.54
CA LEU A 48 7.16 -2.51 -15.68
C LEU A 48 6.94 -2.21 -14.20
N GLY A 49 7.10 -0.95 -13.78
CA GLY A 49 6.86 -0.56 -12.39
C GLY A 49 5.43 -0.86 -11.93
N LYS A 50 4.43 -0.59 -12.78
CA LYS A 50 3.02 -0.88 -12.46
C LYS A 50 2.80 -2.38 -12.27
N LYS A 51 3.33 -3.18 -13.19
CA LYS A 51 3.28 -4.65 -13.08
C LYS A 51 3.96 -5.16 -11.81
N LEU A 52 5.10 -4.58 -11.42
CA LEU A 52 5.78 -4.93 -10.16
C LEU A 52 4.97 -4.54 -8.92
N GLN A 53 4.26 -3.40 -8.94
CA GLN A 53 3.36 -3.01 -7.85
C GLN A 53 2.15 -3.96 -7.73
N GLU A 54 1.58 -4.39 -8.85
CA GLU A 54 0.49 -5.38 -8.87
C GLU A 54 0.95 -6.73 -8.30
N ILE A 55 2.13 -7.20 -8.71
CA ILE A 55 2.74 -8.43 -8.15
C ILE A 55 2.97 -8.28 -6.65
N ARG A 56 3.52 -7.15 -6.20
CA ARG A 56 3.70 -6.88 -4.76
C ARG A 56 2.38 -6.93 -4.01
N ALA A 57 1.31 -6.34 -4.55
CA ALA A 57 -0.01 -6.37 -3.92
C ALA A 57 -0.58 -7.80 -3.81
N GLN A 58 -0.39 -8.63 -4.85
CA GLN A 58 -0.81 -10.04 -4.83
C GLN A 58 -0.07 -10.85 -3.75
N ILE A 59 1.24 -10.65 -3.58
CA ILE A 59 2.06 -11.31 -2.55
C ILE A 59 1.60 -10.92 -1.14
N ILE A 60 1.31 -9.63 -0.92
CA ILE A 60 0.78 -9.15 0.37
C ILE A 60 -0.60 -9.78 0.63
N ALA A 61 -1.47 -9.83 -0.38
CA ALA A 61 -2.80 -10.41 -0.27
C ALA A 61 -2.79 -11.92 0.00
N SER A 62 -1.75 -12.65 -0.43
CA SER A 62 -1.59 -14.06 -0.10
C SER A 62 -1.12 -14.32 1.34
N GLY A 63 -0.88 -13.26 2.13
CA GLY A 63 -0.36 -13.37 3.49
C GLY A 63 1.15 -13.69 3.56
N THR A 64 1.84 -13.64 2.42
CA THR A 64 3.28 -13.84 2.38
C THR A 64 3.97 -12.58 2.89
N PRO A 65 4.79 -12.66 3.96
CA PRO A 65 5.49 -11.48 4.46
C PRO A 65 6.50 -10.99 3.43
N LEU A 66 6.65 -9.67 3.34
CA LEU A 66 7.72 -9.07 2.56
C LEU A 66 9.07 -9.34 3.24
N LEU A 67 10.11 -9.51 2.44
CA LEU A 67 11.48 -9.65 2.93
C LEU A 67 11.92 -8.39 3.68
N THR A 68 12.64 -8.59 4.78
CA THR A 68 13.40 -7.53 5.44
C THR A 68 14.61 -7.16 4.60
N ILE A 69 15.30 -6.07 4.95
CA ILE A 69 16.52 -5.68 4.22
C ILE A 69 17.61 -6.76 4.35
N GLU A 70 17.72 -7.37 5.53
CA GLU A 70 18.65 -8.47 5.81
C GLU A 70 18.32 -9.73 5.01
N ASP A 71 17.03 -10.02 4.82
CA ASP A 71 16.60 -11.15 3.98
C ASP A 71 16.90 -10.92 2.51
N VAL A 72 16.77 -9.68 2.03
CA VAL A 72 17.14 -9.30 0.66
C VAL A 72 18.65 -9.42 0.46
N GLU A 73 19.46 -8.90 1.39
CA GLU A 73 20.91 -9.01 1.33
C GLU A 73 21.38 -10.46 1.32
N ARG A 74 20.79 -11.29 2.17
CA ARG A 74 21.05 -12.73 2.21
C ARG A 74 20.71 -13.40 0.87
N GLU A 75 19.51 -13.15 0.33
CA GLU A 75 19.10 -13.73 -0.96
C GLU A 75 20.03 -13.29 -2.11
N VAL A 76 20.46 -12.02 -2.12
CA VAL A 76 21.41 -11.49 -3.11
C VAL A 76 22.76 -12.20 -2.98
N ALA A 77 23.27 -12.37 -1.76
CA ALA A 77 24.52 -13.09 -1.49
C ALA A 77 24.45 -14.55 -1.95
N GLU A 78 23.34 -15.24 -1.64
CA GLU A 78 23.09 -16.64 -2.02
C GLU A 78 22.96 -16.83 -3.54
N ARG A 79 22.23 -15.93 -4.23
CA ARG A 79 21.95 -16.06 -5.67
C ARG A 79 23.05 -15.51 -6.57
N ARG A 80 23.84 -14.54 -6.10
CA ARG A 80 24.92 -13.92 -6.88
C ARG A 80 26.33 -14.35 -6.44
N GLY A 81 26.44 -15.31 -5.53
CA GLY A 81 27.71 -15.89 -5.08
C GLY A 81 28.58 -14.95 -4.25
N GLY A 82 27.99 -13.94 -3.62
CA GLY A 82 28.69 -12.88 -2.89
C GLY A 82 28.68 -13.09 -1.39
N TYR A 83 29.34 -14.13 -0.89
CA TYR A 83 29.77 -14.20 0.51
C TYR A 83 31.30 -14.18 0.56
N ARG A 84 31.87 -13.04 0.95
CA ARG A 84 33.15 -13.00 1.67
C ARG A 84 32.83 -12.33 2.99
N GLY A 85 32.61 -13.16 4.00
CA GLY A 85 32.48 -12.70 5.38
C GLY A 85 33.79 -12.08 5.85
N ASP A 86 33.65 -11.06 6.68
CA ASP A 86 34.41 -10.80 7.91
C ASP A 86 33.47 -10.09 8.88
#